data_AF-A0ABD1LK30-F1
#
_entry.id   AF-A0ABD1LK30-F1
#
_cell.length_a   1.000
_cell.length_b   1.000
_cell.length_c   1.000
_cell.angle_alpha   90.00
_cell.angle_beta   90.00
_cell.angle_gamma   90.00
#
_symmetry.space_group_name_H-M   'P 1'
#
loop_
_entity.id
_entity.type
_entity.pdbx_description
1 polymer ?
#
loop_
_entity_poly.entity_id
_entity_poly.type
_entity_poly.pdbx_seq_one_letter_code
_entity_poly.pdbx_strand_id
1 'polypeptide(L)'
;MATETAVEVEAVTVTQPNPKLTFPAFSVTVTALDVDNVKFPAAVNPPSSANTLFLGGAGVRGLHIQDNFVKFTAIGVYLQHDAVPFLADKWNAKSPPELTESVEFFRDIVTGPFEKFIRVTMILPLTGQQYSEKVTENCVAIWKSLGIYTDAEAKAIDQFVAAFKDETFPPAASILFTVLPSGSLAISFSKDGSIPEVASAVIENKLLSESVLESIIGKHGVSPATKHSLATRLSELFKAKTAK
;
A
#
# COMPACT_ATOMS: atom_id res chain seq x y z
N MET A 1 30.45 44.83 25.08
CA MET A 1 29.30 44.28 25.82
C MET A 1 28.09 44.35 24.92
N ALA A 2 27.81 43.27 24.22
CA ALA A 2 26.57 43.07 23.47
C ALA A 2 26.13 41.65 23.80
N THR A 3 25.03 41.52 24.55
CA THR A 3 24.41 40.26 24.92
C THR A 3 23.38 39.91 23.85
N GLU A 4 23.68 38.89 23.06
CA GLU A 4 22.77 38.29 22.09
C GLU A 4 22.00 37.18 22.80
N THR A 5 20.72 37.42 23.06
CA THR A 5 19.79 36.41 23.59
C THR A 5 19.37 35.47 22.47
N ALA A 6 19.84 34.23 22.52
CA ALA A 6 19.35 33.14 21.69
C ALA A 6 17.93 32.77 22.13
N VAL A 7 16.99 32.73 21.19
CA VAL A 7 15.65 32.16 21.39
C VAL A 7 15.77 30.66 21.17
N GLU A 8 15.60 29.91 22.25
CA GLU A 8 15.55 28.46 22.27
C GLU A 8 14.19 28.02 21.69
N VAL A 9 14.21 27.36 20.53
CA VAL A 9 13.01 26.79 19.90
C VAL A 9 12.87 25.37 20.43
N GLU A 10 12.00 25.16 21.42
CA GLU A 10 11.64 23.82 21.88
C GLU A 10 11.01 23.03 20.73
N ALA A 11 11.69 21.96 20.32
CA ALA A 11 11.13 20.97 19.41
C ALA A 11 10.02 20.20 20.14
N VAL A 12 8.77 20.47 19.75
CA VAL A 12 7.61 19.67 20.17
C VAL A 12 7.76 18.27 19.59
N THR A 13 8.20 17.33 20.41
CA THR A 13 8.20 15.91 20.09
C THR A 13 6.75 15.42 20.18
N VAL A 14 6.06 15.37 19.05
CA VAL A 14 4.75 14.72 18.96
C VAL A 14 4.98 13.21 18.86
N THR A 15 5.12 12.54 20.00
CA THR A 15 4.92 11.09 20.10
C THR A 15 3.42 10.82 20.03
N GLN A 16 2.90 10.55 18.83
CA GLN A 16 1.54 10.03 18.71
C GLN A 16 1.49 8.62 19.34
N PRO A 17 0.62 8.38 20.33
CA PRO A 17 0.41 7.04 20.85
C PRO A 17 -0.28 6.20 19.76
N ASN A 18 0.36 5.11 19.36
CA ASN A 18 -0.13 4.19 18.33
C ASN A 18 -1.44 3.54 18.82
N PRO A 19 -2.64 3.96 18.35
CA PRO A 19 -3.87 3.45 18.91
C PRO A 19 -4.13 2.06 18.31
N LYS A 20 -4.27 1.05 19.18
CA LYS A 20 -4.83 -0.24 18.77
C LYS A 20 -6.25 0.01 18.27
N LEU A 21 -6.48 -0.16 16.97
CA LEU A 21 -7.83 -0.06 16.41
C LEU A 21 -8.64 -1.27 16.89
N THR A 22 -9.63 -1.02 17.72
CA THR A 22 -10.58 -2.04 18.19
C THR A 22 -11.77 -2.03 17.25
N PHE A 23 -12.09 -3.18 16.67
CA PHE A 23 -13.22 -3.31 15.76
C PHE A 23 -14.47 -3.64 16.57
N PRO A 24 -15.48 -2.76 16.64
CA PRO A 24 -16.67 -3.00 17.47
C PRO A 24 -17.47 -4.25 17.04
N ALA A 25 -17.21 -4.78 15.84
CA ALA A 25 -17.81 -6.02 15.32
C ALA A 25 -16.88 -7.26 15.34
N PHE A 26 -15.60 -7.12 15.74
CA PHE A 26 -14.63 -8.22 15.73
C PHE A 26 -13.77 -8.20 17.00
N SER A 27 -13.69 -9.32 17.71
CA SER A 27 -12.86 -9.45 18.93
C SER A 27 -11.34 -9.47 18.64
N VAL A 28 -10.91 -9.29 17.39
CA VAL A 28 -9.51 -9.34 16.96
C VAL A 28 -9.02 -7.94 16.62
N THR A 29 -8.00 -7.48 17.32
CA THR A 29 -7.27 -6.24 17.01
C THR A 29 -6.17 -6.50 15.99
N VAL A 30 -6.13 -5.69 14.93
CA VAL A 30 -5.03 -5.65 13.97
C VAL A 30 -3.81 -5.00 14.65
N THR A 31 -2.63 -5.57 14.46
CA THR A 31 -1.37 -5.10 15.06
C THR A 31 -0.48 -4.39 14.04
N ALA A 32 0.43 -3.53 14.52
CA ALA A 32 1.51 -3.01 13.69
C ALA A 32 2.46 -4.14 13.26
N LEU A 33 3.15 -3.95 12.14
CA LEU A 33 4.20 -4.85 11.65
C LEU A 33 5.52 -4.09 11.47
N ASP A 34 6.62 -4.77 11.76
CA ASP A 34 7.97 -4.30 11.42
C ASP A 34 8.50 -5.16 10.27
N VAL A 35 8.91 -4.51 9.18
CA VAL A 35 9.46 -5.16 8.00
C VAL A 35 10.77 -4.47 7.65
N ASP A 36 11.88 -5.13 7.93
CA ASP A 36 13.22 -4.61 7.63
C ASP A 36 13.50 -3.24 8.30
N ASN A 37 13.09 -3.08 9.56
CA ASN A 37 13.14 -1.84 10.34
C ASN A 37 12.17 -0.73 9.86
N VAL A 38 11.27 -1.04 8.93
CA VAL A 38 10.16 -0.16 8.56
C VAL A 38 8.93 -0.54 9.37
N LYS A 39 8.44 0.40 10.19
CA LYS A 39 7.23 0.22 10.99
C LYS A 39 5.98 0.60 10.19
N PHE A 40 5.08 -0.35 10.04
CA PHE A 40 3.74 -0.16 9.52
C PHE A 40 2.74 -0.16 10.69
N PRO A 41 2.13 1.00 11.04
CA PRO A 41 1.15 1.07 12.12
C PRO A 41 -0.08 0.18 11.83
N ALA A 42 -0.84 -0.16 12.88
CA ALA A 42 -2.02 -1.00 12.74
C ALA A 42 -3.15 -0.36 11.92
N ALA A 43 -3.20 0.97 11.93
CA ALA A 43 -4.20 1.76 11.22
C ALA A 43 -3.60 3.10 10.76
N VAL A 44 -4.15 3.66 9.67
CA VAL A 44 -3.71 4.92 9.05
C VAL A 44 -4.89 5.67 8.45
N ASN A 45 -4.74 6.99 8.32
CA ASN A 45 -5.62 7.83 7.51
C ASN A 45 -4.87 8.14 6.20
N PRO A 46 -5.27 7.57 5.05
CA PRO A 46 -4.62 7.82 3.77
C PRO A 46 -4.79 9.28 3.31
N PRO A 47 -3.86 9.80 2.50
CA PRO A 47 -4.10 11.05 1.78
C PRO A 47 -5.34 10.91 0.91
N SER A 48 -6.14 11.97 0.81
CA SER A 48 -7.39 12.02 0.02
C SER A 48 -8.51 11.06 0.47
N SER A 49 -8.43 10.51 1.68
CA SER A 49 -9.49 9.69 2.28
C SER A 49 -9.95 10.28 3.61
N ALA A 50 -11.26 10.16 3.88
CA ALA A 50 -11.84 10.46 5.19
C ALA A 50 -11.85 9.24 6.12
N ASN A 51 -11.44 8.06 5.63
CA ASN A 51 -11.53 6.79 6.32
C ASN A 51 -10.22 6.45 7.02
N THR A 52 -10.34 5.76 8.16
CA THR A 52 -9.22 5.03 8.76
C THR A 52 -9.16 3.62 8.20
N LEU A 53 -8.01 3.25 7.63
CA LEU A 53 -7.77 1.93 7.05
C LEU A 53 -6.87 1.11 7.98
N PHE A 54 -7.10 -0.20 8.05
CA PHE A 54 -6.32 -1.12 8.89
C PHE A 54 -5.24 -1.83 8.08
N LEU A 55 -4.14 -2.22 8.74
CA LEU A 55 -3.04 -2.95 8.12
C LEU A 55 -3.44 -4.40 7.82
N GLY A 56 -3.80 -4.66 6.56
CA GLY A 56 -4.11 -5.99 6.07
C GLY A 56 -2.88 -6.90 6.03
N GLY A 57 -1.74 -6.37 5.60
CA GLY A 57 -0.47 -7.10 5.61
C GLY A 57 0.70 -6.25 5.15
N ALA A 58 1.92 -6.71 5.45
CA ALA A 58 3.15 -6.07 5.02
C ALA A 58 4.23 -7.09 4.67
N GLY A 59 5.14 -6.73 3.79
CA GLY A 59 6.24 -7.60 3.38
C GLY A 59 7.32 -6.90 2.56
N VAL A 60 8.46 -7.57 2.43
CA VAL A 60 9.56 -7.07 1.60
C VAL A 60 9.28 -7.31 0.12
N ARG A 61 9.81 -6.43 -0.72
CA ARG A 61 9.99 -6.65 -2.15
C ARG A 61 11.47 -6.54 -2.47
N GLY A 62 11.98 -7.54 -3.18
CA GLY A 62 13.39 -7.65 -3.55
C GLY A 62 13.58 -8.32 -4.89
N LEU A 63 14.82 -8.43 -5.34
CA LEU A 63 15.23 -9.16 -6.53
C LEU A 63 16.35 -10.13 -6.17
N HIS A 64 16.38 -11.28 -6.84
CA HIS A 64 17.58 -12.12 -6.83
C HIS A 64 18.60 -11.49 -7.77
N ILE A 65 19.72 -11.06 -7.19
CA ILE A 65 20.88 -10.56 -7.93
C ILE A 65 22.00 -11.55 -7.63
N GLN A 66 22.37 -12.33 -8.64
CA GLN A 66 23.18 -13.55 -8.46
C GLN A 66 22.48 -14.49 -7.46
N ASP A 67 23.19 -15.01 -6.45
CA ASP A 67 22.65 -15.93 -5.45
C ASP A 67 22.06 -15.23 -4.22
N ASN A 68 21.99 -13.89 -4.22
CA ASN A 68 21.53 -13.09 -3.08
C ASN A 68 20.16 -12.45 -3.33
N PHE A 69 19.26 -12.57 -2.36
CA PHE A 69 18.00 -11.82 -2.37
C PHE A 69 18.22 -10.41 -1.81
N VAL A 70 18.26 -9.42 -2.71
CA VAL A 70 18.47 -8.02 -2.37
C VAL A 70 17.11 -7.34 -2.19
N LYS A 71 16.87 -6.78 -1.00
CA LYS A 71 15.63 -6.07 -0.66
C LYS A 71 15.70 -4.63 -1.16
N PHE A 72 14.66 -4.18 -1.85
CA PHE A 72 14.58 -2.80 -2.35
C PHE A 72 13.57 -1.98 -1.56
N THR A 73 12.42 -2.57 -1.25
CA THR A 73 11.34 -1.85 -0.55
C THR A 73 10.65 -2.74 0.48
N ALA A 74 10.09 -2.10 1.50
CA ALA A 74 9.09 -2.68 2.38
C ALA A 74 7.72 -2.13 1.99
N ILE A 75 6.71 -2.98 1.90
CA ILE A 75 5.38 -2.62 1.41
C ILE A 75 4.36 -2.95 2.49
N GLY A 76 3.50 -1.99 2.82
CA GLY A 76 2.31 -2.17 3.64
C GLY A 76 1.05 -1.95 2.81
N VAL A 77 0.09 -2.88 2.94
CA VAL A 77 -1.22 -2.80 2.30
C VAL A 77 -2.28 -2.66 3.39
N TYR A 78 -3.04 -1.58 3.30
CA TYR A 78 -4.10 -1.22 4.22
C TYR A 78 -5.44 -1.28 3.50
N LEU A 79 -6.47 -1.73 4.20
CA LEU A 79 -7.81 -1.94 3.66
C LEU A 79 -8.83 -1.19 4.53
N GLN A 80 -9.89 -0.68 3.89
CA GLN A 80 -11.03 -0.15 4.63
C GLN A 80 -11.73 -1.29 5.38
N HIS A 81 -12.31 -0.95 6.54
CA HIS A 81 -12.96 -1.92 7.42
C HIS A 81 -13.94 -2.86 6.72
N ASP A 82 -14.75 -2.32 5.80
CA ASP A 82 -15.78 -3.07 5.08
C ASP A 82 -15.22 -4.16 4.16
N ALA A 83 -13.91 -4.18 3.92
CA ALA A 83 -13.23 -5.27 3.23
C ALA A 83 -13.41 -6.61 3.97
N VAL A 84 -13.42 -6.61 5.31
CA VAL A 84 -13.52 -7.86 6.09
C VAL A 84 -14.87 -8.55 5.87
N PRO A 85 -16.04 -7.91 6.11
CA PRO A 85 -17.31 -8.55 5.86
C PRO A 85 -17.51 -8.92 4.39
N PHE A 86 -17.07 -8.08 3.44
CA PHE A 86 -17.17 -8.35 2.00
C PHE A 86 -16.39 -9.62 1.59
N LEU A 87 -15.12 -9.72 2.00
CA LEU A 87 -14.28 -10.87 1.64
C LEU A 87 -14.70 -12.13 2.40
N ALA A 88 -15.18 -11.99 3.64
CA ALA A 88 -15.61 -13.13 4.44
C ALA A 88 -16.76 -13.92 3.79
N ASP A 89 -17.59 -13.32 2.94
CA ASP A 89 -18.70 -14.02 2.29
C ASP A 89 -18.24 -15.18 1.41
N LYS A 90 -17.04 -15.07 0.81
CA LYS A 90 -16.43 -16.12 -0.02
C LYS A 90 -15.27 -16.85 0.69
N TRP A 91 -14.52 -16.16 1.54
CA TRP A 91 -13.18 -16.59 1.95
C TRP A 91 -13.06 -17.06 3.41
N ASN A 92 -14.11 -16.96 4.23
CA ASN A 92 -14.01 -17.18 5.68
C ASN A 92 -13.58 -18.61 6.11
N ALA A 93 -13.85 -19.62 5.29
CA ALA A 93 -13.56 -21.02 5.60
C ALA A 93 -12.15 -21.44 5.14
N LYS A 94 -11.40 -20.54 4.51
CA LYS A 94 -10.11 -20.84 3.91
C LYS A 94 -8.96 -20.62 4.89
N SER A 95 -8.03 -21.56 4.87
CA SER A 95 -6.78 -21.46 5.62
C SER A 95 -5.81 -20.45 4.98
N PRO A 96 -4.84 -19.90 5.73
CA PRO A 96 -3.84 -18.99 5.17
C PRO A 96 -3.09 -19.53 3.94
N PRO A 97 -2.67 -20.82 3.88
CA PRO A 97 -2.05 -21.37 2.69
C PRO A 97 -3.00 -21.40 1.48
N GLU A 98 -4.26 -21.82 1.66
CA GLU A 98 -5.26 -21.80 0.58
C GLU A 98 -5.50 -20.39 0.03
N LEU A 99 -5.53 -19.39 0.91
CA LEU A 99 -5.67 -17.98 0.51
C LEU A 99 -4.42 -17.46 -0.20
N THR A 100 -3.23 -17.83 0.27
CA THR A 100 -1.95 -17.40 -0.32
C THR A 100 -1.79 -17.87 -1.77
N GLU A 101 -2.28 -19.06 -2.09
CA GLU A 101 -2.22 -19.63 -3.45
C GLU A 101 -3.42 -19.22 -4.34
N SER A 102 -4.46 -18.59 -3.77
CA SER A 102 -5.68 -18.23 -4.50
C SER A 102 -5.52 -16.91 -5.25
N VAL A 103 -5.39 -16.99 -6.57
CA VAL A 103 -5.40 -15.80 -7.45
C VAL A 103 -6.71 -15.02 -7.31
N GLU A 104 -7.85 -15.72 -7.20
CA GLU A 104 -9.16 -15.08 -7.04
C GLU A 104 -9.29 -14.31 -5.74
N PHE A 105 -8.70 -14.79 -4.64
CA PHE A 105 -8.73 -14.09 -3.36
C PHE A 105 -8.05 -12.72 -3.46
N PHE A 106 -6.86 -12.67 -4.06
CA PHE A 106 -6.17 -11.39 -4.27
C PHE A 106 -6.89 -10.51 -5.30
N ARG A 107 -7.53 -11.10 -6.31
CA ARG A 107 -8.36 -10.32 -7.25
C ARG A 107 -9.53 -9.65 -6.53
N ASP A 108 -10.22 -10.36 -5.63
CA ASP A 108 -11.30 -9.78 -4.82
C ASP A 108 -10.80 -8.67 -3.89
N ILE A 109 -9.56 -8.77 -3.37
CA ILE A 109 -8.92 -7.66 -2.63
C ILE A 109 -8.68 -6.47 -3.56
N VAL A 110 -8.15 -6.69 -4.75
CA VAL A 110 -7.82 -5.63 -5.72
C VAL A 110 -9.08 -4.90 -6.18
N THR A 111 -10.12 -5.63 -6.60
CA THR A 111 -11.33 -5.06 -7.20
C THR A 111 -12.45 -4.78 -6.22
N GLY A 112 -12.31 -5.19 -4.96
CA GLY A 112 -13.37 -5.05 -3.96
C GLY A 112 -13.85 -3.60 -3.82
N PRO A 113 -15.13 -3.34 -3.51
CA PRO A 113 -15.72 -2.01 -3.48
C PRO A 113 -15.41 -1.27 -2.17
N PHE A 114 -14.13 -1.21 -1.80
CA PHE A 114 -13.63 -0.60 -0.58
C PHE A 114 -12.28 0.05 -0.85
N GLU A 115 -11.91 1.05 -0.05
CA GLU A 115 -10.65 1.76 -0.21
C GLU A 115 -9.45 0.88 0.13
N LYS A 116 -8.36 1.13 -0.59
CA LYS A 116 -7.06 0.55 -0.29
C LYS A 116 -6.03 1.65 -0.18
N PHE A 117 -5.06 1.43 0.70
CA PHE A 117 -3.90 2.29 0.80
C PHE A 117 -2.64 1.44 0.78
N ILE A 118 -1.66 1.88 -0.01
CA ILE A 118 -0.42 1.16 -0.24
C ILE A 118 0.70 2.11 0.13
N ARG A 119 1.53 1.70 1.09
CA ARG A 119 2.76 2.41 1.46
C ARG A 119 3.96 1.59 1.02
N VAL A 120 4.71 2.11 0.05
CA VAL A 120 5.98 1.54 -0.40
C VAL A 120 7.10 2.37 0.20
N THR A 121 7.88 1.80 1.11
CA THR A 121 9.00 2.47 1.78
C THR A 121 10.32 1.94 1.27
N MET A 122 11.26 2.82 0.93
CA MET A 122 12.56 2.43 0.39
C MET A 122 13.47 1.85 1.47
N ILE A 123 14.04 0.69 1.17
CA ILE A 123 15.19 0.11 1.89
C ILE A 123 16.47 0.56 1.17
N LEU A 124 16.49 0.40 -0.16
CA LEU A 124 17.52 0.93 -1.05
C LEU A 124 16.96 2.11 -1.86
N PRO A 125 17.79 3.11 -2.20
CA PRO A 125 17.33 4.29 -2.92
C PRO A 125 16.84 3.95 -4.33
N LEU A 126 15.83 4.68 -4.79
CA LEU A 126 15.31 4.64 -6.15
C LEU A 126 15.03 6.07 -6.64
N THR A 127 15.17 6.32 -7.94
CA THR A 127 14.60 7.53 -8.54
C THR A 127 13.13 7.31 -8.84
N GLY A 128 12.37 8.40 -8.93
CA GLY A 128 10.97 8.37 -9.36
C GLY A 128 10.83 7.71 -10.73
N GLN A 129 11.72 8.06 -11.67
CA GLN A 129 11.78 7.44 -13.00
C GLN A 129 11.97 5.91 -12.93
N GLN A 130 12.96 5.42 -12.19
CA GLN A 130 13.22 3.97 -12.06
C GLN A 130 12.00 3.22 -11.51
N TYR A 131 11.31 3.83 -10.53
CA TYR A 131 10.11 3.26 -9.96
C TYR A 131 8.95 3.29 -10.97
N SER A 132 8.67 4.45 -11.55
CA SER A 132 7.49 4.65 -12.39
C SER A 132 7.56 3.86 -13.68
N GLU A 133 8.71 3.84 -14.36
CA GLU A 133 8.91 3.07 -15.60
C GLU A 133 8.67 1.58 -15.33
N LYS A 134 9.19 1.04 -14.22
CA LYS A 134 9.01 -0.38 -13.93
C LYS A 134 7.56 -0.77 -13.67
N VAL A 135 6.79 0.12 -13.04
CA VAL A 135 5.35 -0.10 -12.81
C VAL A 135 4.57 0.02 -14.11
N THR A 136 4.82 1.06 -14.91
CA THR A 136 4.07 1.32 -16.15
C THR A 136 4.37 0.34 -17.26
N GLU A 137 5.63 -0.10 -17.43
CA GLU A 137 6.01 -1.15 -18.38
C GLU A 137 5.17 -2.42 -18.18
N ASN A 138 5.06 -2.89 -16.93
CA ASN A 138 4.30 -4.08 -16.59
C ASN A 138 2.80 -3.89 -16.86
N CYS A 139 2.24 -2.73 -16.47
CA CYS A 139 0.82 -2.42 -16.69
C CYS A 139 0.50 -2.39 -18.20
N VAL A 140 1.26 -1.63 -18.99
CA VAL A 140 1.04 -1.46 -20.43
C VAL A 140 1.18 -2.78 -21.18
N ALA A 141 2.18 -3.61 -20.85
CA ALA A 141 2.35 -4.91 -21.47
C ALA A 141 1.15 -5.84 -21.23
N ILE A 142 0.64 -5.88 -19.99
CA ILE A 142 -0.54 -6.67 -19.63
C ILE A 142 -1.77 -6.15 -20.37
N TRP A 143 -2.03 -4.84 -20.30
CA TRP A 143 -3.23 -4.25 -20.91
C TRP A 143 -3.26 -4.40 -22.43
N LYS A 144 -2.11 -4.27 -23.10
CA LYS A 144 -2.01 -4.54 -24.54
C LYS A 144 -2.29 -6.00 -24.87
N SER A 145 -1.75 -6.94 -24.10
CA SER A 145 -1.99 -8.37 -24.35
C SER A 145 -3.45 -8.79 -24.10
N LEU A 146 -4.16 -8.09 -23.21
CA LEU A 146 -5.58 -8.28 -22.95
C LEU A 146 -6.49 -7.48 -23.89
N GLY A 147 -5.95 -6.62 -24.75
CA GLY A 147 -6.73 -5.77 -25.66
C GLY A 147 -7.53 -4.66 -24.97
N ILE A 148 -7.12 -4.24 -23.77
CA ILE A 148 -7.82 -3.24 -22.95
C ILE A 148 -7.03 -1.92 -22.79
N TYR A 149 -5.95 -1.74 -23.56
CA TYR A 149 -5.14 -0.53 -23.55
C TYR A 149 -5.71 0.50 -24.53
N THR A 150 -6.40 1.51 -24.02
CA THR A 150 -6.98 2.61 -24.82
C THR A 150 -6.22 3.93 -24.62
N ASP A 151 -6.65 4.99 -25.31
CA ASP A 151 -6.11 6.34 -25.11
C ASP A 151 -6.28 6.85 -23.68
N ALA A 152 -7.33 6.41 -22.97
CA ALA A 152 -7.54 6.76 -21.57
C ALA A 152 -6.45 6.17 -20.66
N GLU A 153 -6.08 4.90 -20.89
CA GLU A 153 -4.98 4.24 -20.18
C GLU A 153 -3.63 4.86 -20.55
N ALA A 154 -3.41 5.18 -21.82
CA ALA A 154 -2.19 5.85 -22.26
C ALA A 154 -2.01 7.20 -21.55
N LYS A 155 -3.06 8.03 -21.51
CA LYS A 155 -3.04 9.31 -20.79
C LYS A 155 -2.81 9.13 -19.28
N ALA A 156 -3.42 8.12 -18.68
CA ALA A 156 -3.22 7.82 -17.26
C ALA A 156 -1.77 7.41 -16.95
N ILE A 157 -1.13 6.65 -17.87
CA ILE A 157 0.28 6.29 -17.77
C ILE A 157 1.18 7.52 -17.88
N ASP A 158 0.90 8.44 -18.82
CA ASP A 158 1.66 9.68 -18.95
C ASP A 158 1.55 10.54 -17.68
N GLN A 159 0.34 10.65 -17.11
CA GLN A 159 0.12 11.34 -15.83
C GLN A 159 0.87 10.67 -14.67
N PHE A 160 0.87 9.34 -14.64
CA PHE A 160 1.60 8.58 -13.64
C PHE A 160 3.10 8.85 -13.74
N VAL A 161 3.72 8.70 -14.91
CA VAL A 161 5.15 8.97 -15.11
C VAL A 161 5.49 10.43 -14.77
N ALA A 162 4.65 11.39 -15.19
CA ALA A 162 4.85 12.80 -14.90
C ALA A 162 4.86 13.09 -13.38
N ALA A 163 4.00 12.43 -12.60
CA ALA A 163 3.94 12.60 -11.15
C ALA A 163 5.23 12.17 -10.43
N PHE A 164 6.03 11.29 -11.03
CA PHE A 164 7.29 10.79 -10.45
C PHE A 164 8.55 11.44 -11.03
N LYS A 165 8.43 12.27 -12.09
CA LYS A 165 9.56 12.74 -12.88
C LYS A 165 10.67 13.41 -12.06
N ASP A 166 10.29 14.27 -11.12
CA ASP A 166 11.22 15.08 -10.33
C ASP A 166 11.47 14.47 -8.93
N GLU A 167 10.94 13.27 -8.67
CA GLU A 167 11.05 12.61 -7.37
C GLU A 167 12.31 11.76 -7.24
N THR A 168 12.86 11.75 -6.02
CA THR A 168 13.91 10.82 -5.61
C THR A 168 13.60 10.27 -4.24
N PHE A 169 13.81 8.96 -4.07
CA PHE A 169 13.45 8.26 -2.86
C PHE A 169 14.72 7.71 -2.19
N PRO A 170 15.32 8.47 -1.25
CA PRO A 170 16.36 7.93 -0.38
C PRO A 170 15.78 6.80 0.51
N PRO A 171 16.63 6.01 1.19
CA PRO A 171 16.15 5.08 2.21
C PRO A 171 15.19 5.77 3.20
N ALA A 172 14.18 5.03 3.66
CA ALA A 172 13.04 5.48 4.47
C ALA A 172 12.02 6.41 3.79
N ALA A 173 12.31 6.98 2.61
CA ALA A 173 11.29 7.68 1.84
C ALA A 173 10.18 6.72 1.40
N SER A 174 8.95 7.24 1.29
CA SER A 174 7.76 6.47 0.98
C SER A 174 7.00 7.02 -0.22
N ILE A 175 6.50 6.11 -1.04
CA ILE A 175 5.47 6.36 -2.04
C ILE A 175 4.15 5.86 -1.47
N LEU A 176 3.12 6.68 -1.56
CA LEU A 176 1.83 6.47 -0.94
C LEU A 176 0.76 6.47 -2.03
N PHE A 177 -0.01 5.38 -2.13
CA PHE A 177 -1.10 5.25 -3.07
C PHE A 177 -2.42 5.03 -2.34
N THR A 178 -3.41 5.87 -2.60
CA THR A 178 -4.79 5.65 -2.17
C THR A 178 -5.63 5.28 -3.39
N VAL A 179 -6.18 4.06 -3.37
CA VAL A 179 -7.15 3.60 -4.37
C VAL A 179 -8.54 3.98 -3.86
N LEU A 180 -9.14 4.98 -4.49
CA LEU A 180 -10.42 5.55 -4.11
C LEU A 180 -11.59 4.71 -4.68
N PRO A 181 -12.78 4.72 -4.04
CA PRO A 181 -13.92 3.95 -4.52
C PRO A 181 -14.43 4.42 -5.88
N SER A 182 -14.13 5.66 -6.26
CA SER A 182 -14.41 6.22 -7.59
C SER A 182 -13.61 5.55 -8.72
N GLY A 183 -12.61 4.72 -8.40
CA GLY A 183 -11.64 4.19 -9.36
C GLY A 183 -10.49 5.17 -9.66
N SER A 184 -10.31 6.20 -8.84
CA SER A 184 -9.17 7.12 -8.97
C SER A 184 -7.98 6.65 -8.13
N LEU A 185 -6.76 6.97 -8.58
CA LEU A 185 -5.52 6.72 -7.85
C LEU A 185 -4.96 8.06 -7.34
N ALA A 186 -4.98 8.27 -6.03
CA ALA A 186 -4.26 9.39 -5.42
C ALA A 186 -2.82 8.97 -5.07
N ILE A 187 -1.86 9.83 -5.39
CA ILE A 187 -0.42 9.59 -5.21
C ILE A 187 0.13 10.66 -4.28
N SER A 188 0.94 10.26 -3.31
CA SER A 188 1.68 11.17 -2.44
C SER A 188 3.06 10.64 -2.15
N PHE A 189 3.97 11.53 -1.76
CA PHE A 189 5.34 11.20 -1.45
C PHE A 189 5.68 11.67 -0.04
N SER A 190 6.55 10.95 0.63
CA SER A 190 7.02 11.29 1.97
C SER A 190 8.51 11.03 2.07
N LYS A 191 9.25 11.97 2.67
CA LYS A 191 10.71 11.85 2.85
C LYS A 191 11.08 11.28 4.22
N ASP A 192 10.21 11.42 5.21
CA ASP A 192 10.44 11.08 6.62
C ASP A 192 9.51 9.97 7.13
N GLY A 193 8.65 9.43 6.27
CA GLY A 193 7.69 8.39 6.61
C GLY A 193 6.38 8.89 7.21
N SER A 194 6.18 10.21 7.31
CA SER A 194 4.88 10.83 7.58
C SER A 194 3.89 10.59 6.44
N ILE A 195 2.59 10.69 6.73
CA ILE A 195 1.54 10.62 5.70
C ILE A 195 1.04 12.05 5.47
N PRO A 196 1.21 12.63 4.26
CA PRO A 196 0.70 13.95 3.92
C PRO A 196 -0.84 13.98 3.95
N GLU A 197 -1.41 15.14 4.28
CA GLU A 197 -2.88 15.31 4.26
C GLU A 197 -3.43 15.39 2.83
N VAL A 198 -2.68 16.02 1.92
CA VAL A 198 -3.07 16.30 0.54
C VAL A 198 -2.26 15.46 -0.42
N ALA A 199 -2.91 14.93 -1.45
CA ALA A 199 -2.23 14.19 -2.51
C ALA A 199 -1.47 15.11 -3.47
N SER A 200 -0.30 14.64 -3.92
CA SER A 200 0.51 15.31 -4.94
C SER A 200 -0.15 15.24 -6.32
N ALA A 201 -0.85 14.14 -6.61
CA ALA A 201 -1.59 13.94 -7.85
C ALA A 201 -2.79 13.02 -7.63
N VAL A 202 -3.83 13.19 -8.45
CA VAL A 202 -4.97 12.28 -8.53
C VAL A 202 -5.20 11.93 -9.99
N ILE A 203 -5.18 10.63 -10.30
CA ILE A 203 -5.35 10.10 -11.66
C ILE A 203 -6.68 9.35 -11.73
N GLU A 204 -7.58 9.83 -12.57
CA GLU A 204 -8.90 9.24 -12.80
C GLU A 204 -8.81 8.11 -13.83
N ASN A 205 -8.36 6.93 -13.39
CA ASN A 205 -8.38 5.73 -14.23
C ASN A 205 -8.46 4.47 -13.35
N LYS A 206 -9.60 3.78 -13.44
CA LYS A 206 -9.88 2.59 -12.62
C LYS A 206 -8.87 1.48 -12.87
N LEU A 207 -8.52 1.24 -14.13
CA LEU A 207 -7.62 0.16 -14.49
C LEU A 207 -6.20 0.39 -13.96
N LEU A 208 -5.67 1.62 -14.04
CA LEU A 208 -4.41 2.01 -13.41
C LEU A 208 -4.49 1.87 -11.89
N SER A 209 -5.56 2.36 -11.26
CA SER A 209 -5.72 2.33 -9.80
C SER A 209 -5.65 0.90 -9.23
N GLU A 210 -6.29 -0.06 -9.91
CA GLU A 210 -6.25 -1.48 -9.55
C GLU A 210 -4.89 -2.11 -9.87
N SER A 211 -4.28 -1.73 -10.99
CA SER A 211 -3.04 -2.35 -11.46
C SER A 211 -1.84 -2.09 -10.54
N VAL A 212 -1.82 -0.97 -9.81
CA VAL A 212 -0.79 -0.71 -8.80
C VAL A 212 -0.81 -1.80 -7.72
N LEU A 213 -1.98 -2.11 -7.16
CA LEU A 213 -2.10 -3.16 -6.15
C LEU A 213 -1.90 -4.56 -6.75
N GLU A 214 -2.49 -4.82 -7.93
CA GLU A 214 -2.31 -6.08 -8.67
C GLU A 214 -0.82 -6.38 -8.92
N SER A 215 -0.01 -5.36 -9.21
CA SER A 215 1.44 -5.52 -9.42
C SER A 215 2.18 -6.00 -8.17
N ILE A 216 1.60 -5.83 -6.97
CA ILE A 216 2.19 -6.21 -5.69
C ILE A 216 1.69 -7.59 -5.25
N ILE A 217 0.36 -7.79 -5.26
CA ILE A 217 -0.30 -8.96 -4.64
C ILE A 217 -1.01 -9.89 -5.62
N GLY A 218 -1.06 -9.54 -6.91
CA GLY A 218 -1.72 -10.30 -7.95
C GLY A 218 -1.04 -11.64 -8.25
N LYS A 219 -1.46 -12.28 -9.35
CA LYS A 219 -0.89 -13.56 -9.80
C LYS A 219 0.63 -13.47 -10.02
N HIS A 220 1.06 -12.36 -10.63
CA HIS A 220 2.47 -12.06 -10.91
C HIS A 220 3.03 -10.98 -9.98
N GLY A 221 2.44 -10.84 -8.79
CA GLY A 221 2.80 -9.81 -7.83
C GLY A 221 4.25 -9.88 -7.36
N VAL A 222 4.89 -8.72 -7.21
CA VAL A 222 6.32 -8.61 -6.88
C VAL A 222 6.66 -8.87 -5.40
N SER A 223 5.67 -9.02 -4.53
CA SER A 223 5.90 -9.25 -3.09
C SER A 223 5.12 -10.46 -2.56
N PRO A 224 5.67 -11.68 -2.71
CA PRO A 224 5.11 -12.89 -2.09
C PRO A 224 4.96 -12.77 -0.56
N ALA A 225 5.89 -12.06 0.10
CA ALA A 225 5.81 -11.80 1.54
C ALA A 225 4.55 -10.98 1.92
N THR A 226 4.22 -9.96 1.12
CA THR A 226 3.00 -9.16 1.35
C THR A 226 1.74 -10.00 1.14
N LYS A 227 1.71 -10.86 0.10
CA LYS A 227 0.60 -11.80 -0.15
C LYS A 227 0.36 -12.74 1.03
N HIS A 228 1.43 -13.36 1.52
CA HIS A 228 1.36 -14.28 2.66
C HIS A 228 0.89 -13.58 3.94
N SER A 229 1.39 -12.37 4.20
CA SER A 229 0.97 -11.55 5.34
C SER A 229 -0.52 -11.21 5.28
N LEU A 230 -1.02 -10.76 4.11
CA LEU A 230 -2.44 -10.47 3.88
C LEU A 230 -3.31 -11.70 4.10
N ALA A 231 -2.98 -12.82 3.48
CA ALA A 231 -3.73 -14.07 3.58
C ALA A 231 -3.84 -14.57 5.03
N THR A 232 -2.73 -14.54 5.76
CA THR A 232 -2.69 -14.96 7.17
C THR A 232 -3.59 -14.10 8.05
N ARG A 233 -3.41 -12.78 7.98
CA ARG A 233 -4.12 -11.85 8.85
C ARG A 233 -5.59 -11.75 8.52
N LEU A 234 -5.95 -11.78 7.24
CA LEU A 234 -7.37 -11.80 6.83
C LEU A 234 -8.06 -13.10 7.24
N SER A 235 -7.40 -14.26 7.16
CA SER A 235 -7.95 -15.53 7.66
C SER A 235 -8.30 -15.46 9.16
N GLU A 236 -7.44 -14.82 9.96
CA GLU A 236 -7.69 -14.60 11.40
C GLU A 236 -8.89 -13.67 11.63
N LEU A 237 -8.98 -12.57 10.88
CA LEU A 237 -10.09 -11.63 10.97
C LEU A 237 -11.42 -12.25 10.56
N PHE A 238 -11.43 -13.13 9.55
CA PHE A 238 -12.66 -13.83 9.15
C PHE A 238 -13.18 -14.76 10.24
N LYS A 239 -12.29 -15.46 10.96
CA LYS A 239 -12.65 -16.34 12.09
C LYS A 239 -13.23 -15.58 13.28
N ALA A 240 -12.81 -14.33 13.46
CA ALA A 240 -13.37 -13.47 14.49
C ALA A 240 -14.85 -13.10 14.25
N LYS A 241 -15.34 -13.21 12.99
CA LYS A 241 -16.76 -13.02 12.62
C LYS A 241 -17.64 -14.19 13.05
N THR A 242 -17.08 -15.40 13.07
CA THR A 242 -17.81 -16.66 13.31
C THR A 242 -17.93 -17.03 14.78
N ALA A 243 -17.24 -16.33 15.68
CA ALA A 243 -17.46 -16.43 17.12
C ALA A 243 -18.71 -15.60 17.51
N LYS A 244 -19.90 -16.14 17.21
CA LYS A 244 -21.17 -15.62 17.72
C LYS A 244 -21.99 -16.76 18.31
#